data_AF-A0A316ZFY0-F1
#
_entry.id   AF-A0A316ZFY0-F1
#
_cell.length_a   1.000
_cell.length_b   1.000
_cell.length_c   1.000
_cell.angle_alpha   90.00
_cell.angle_beta   90.00
_cell.angle_gamma   90.00
#
_symmetry.space_group_name_H-M   'P 1'
#
loop_
_entity.id
_entity.type
_entity.pdbx_description
1 polymer ?
#
loop_
_entity_poly.entity_id
_entity_poly.type
_entity_poly.pdbx_seq_one_letter_code
_entity_poly.pdbx_strand_id
1 'polypeptide(L)' 'MAEHEYRFEVVMTCGGCSGAVSRVLGKLDGVSSFDVSLETQTVVVKGTAPYETVLEKIKKTGKEVKKGEVVA' A
#
# COMPACT_ATOMS: atom_id res chain seq x y z
N MET A 1 -17.21 -5.72 -10.66
CA MET A 1 -16.14 -4.71 -10.53
C MET A 1 -14.83 -5.46 -10.68
N ALA A 2 -13.89 -4.99 -11.49
CA ALA A 2 -12.58 -5.62 -11.58
C ALA A 2 -11.85 -5.37 -10.26
N GLU A 3 -11.43 -6.43 -9.57
CA GLU A 3 -10.45 -6.29 -8.50
C GLU A 3 -9.07 -6.19 -9.13
N HIS A 4 -8.25 -5.33 -8.55
CA HIS A 4 -6.86 -5.10 -8.91
C HIS A 4 -5.95 -5.51 -7.76
N GLU A 5 -4.77 -5.99 -8.11
CA GLU A 5 -3.70 -6.24 -7.18
C GLU A 5 -2.51 -5.32 -7.49
N TYR A 6 -2.08 -4.57 -6.49
CA TYR A 6 -0.95 -3.66 -6.57
C TYR A 6 0.15 -4.07 -5.61
N ARG A 7 1.39 -3.95 -6.05
CA ARG A 7 2.58 -4.15 -5.22
C ARG A 7 3.41 -2.87 -5.20
N PHE A 8 3.74 -2.40 -4.01
CA PHE A 8 4.59 -1.23 -3.78
C PHE A 8 5.80 -1.62 -2.94
N GLU A 9 6.97 -1.07 -3.30
CA GLU A 9 8.16 -1.12 -2.47
C GLU A 9 8.28 0.20 -1.71
N VAL A 10 8.16 0.14 -0.40
CA VAL A 10 8.02 1.31 0.48
C VAL A 10 9.08 1.28 1.57
N VAL A 11 9.81 2.38 1.73
CA VAL A 11 10.86 2.49 2.74
C VAL A 11 10.24 2.68 4.12
N MET A 12 10.39 1.68 4.96
CA MET A 12 9.89 1.62 6.33
C MET A 12 11.05 1.28 7.26
N THR A 13 11.38 2.19 8.18
CA THR A 13 12.55 2.05 9.06
C THR A 13 12.22 1.43 10.43
N CYS A 14 10.95 1.27 10.76
CA CYS A 14 10.50 0.67 12.02
C CYS A 14 9.05 0.15 11.91
N GLY A 15 8.61 -0.61 12.93
CA GLY A 15 7.23 -1.11 13.02
C GLY A 15 6.17 0.01 13.07
N GLY A 16 6.53 1.21 13.53
CA GLY A 16 5.66 2.38 13.47
C GLY A 16 5.42 2.86 12.03
N CYS A 17 6.41 2.71 11.13
CA CYS A 17 6.27 3.08 9.73
C CYS A 17 5.33 2.13 8.99
N SER A 18 5.52 0.82 9.16
CA SER A 18 4.61 -0.19 8.58
C SER A 18 3.20 -0.04 9.15
N GLY A 19 3.07 0.17 10.46
CA GLY A 19 1.77 0.43 11.09
C GLY A 19 1.06 1.68 10.56
N ALA A 20 1.79 2.76 10.23
CA ALA A 20 1.20 3.95 9.62
C ALA A 20 0.62 3.66 8.22
N VAL A 21 1.34 2.88 7.40
CA VAL A 21 0.87 2.44 6.08
C VAL A 21 -0.37 1.56 6.21
N SER A 22 -0.35 0.55 7.09
CA SER A 22 -1.51 -0.32 7.34
C SER A 22 -2.75 0.47 7.79
N ARG A 23 -2.58 1.48 8.66
CA ARG A 23 -3.69 2.31 9.15
C ARG A 23 -4.35 3.15 8.05
N VAL A 24 -3.59 3.66 7.08
CA VAL A 24 -4.16 4.47 6.00
C VAL A 24 -4.83 3.62 4.92
N LEU A 25 -4.31 2.41 4.66
CA LEU A 25 -4.88 1.44 3.73
C LEU A 25 -6.18 0.84 4.29
N GLY A 26 -6.22 0.50 5.58
CA GLY A 26 -7.44 0.01 6.23
C GLY A 26 -8.57 1.04 6.35
N LYS A 27 -8.28 2.33 6.07
CA LYS A 27 -9.27 3.42 6.01
C LYS A 27 -9.58 3.83 4.57
N LEU A 28 -9.03 3.14 3.57
CA LEU A 28 -9.22 3.49 2.17
C LEU A 28 -10.39 2.68 1.60
N ASP A 29 -11.44 3.37 1.18
CA ASP A 29 -12.55 2.75 0.46
C ASP A 29 -12.06 2.08 -0.82
N GLY A 30 -12.59 0.88 -1.08
CA GLY A 30 -12.19 0.06 -2.22
C GLY A 30 -10.94 -0.80 -1.99
N VAL A 31 -10.40 -0.86 -0.77
CA VAL A 31 -9.40 -1.88 -0.40
C VAL A 31 -10.12 -3.09 0.22
N SER A 32 -10.05 -4.23 -0.46
CA SER A 32 -10.59 -5.51 0.02
C SER A 32 -9.62 -6.18 1.01
N SER A 33 -8.32 -6.13 0.72
CA SER A 33 -7.27 -6.72 1.57
C SER A 33 -5.93 -6.03 1.31
N PHE A 34 -5.03 -6.08 2.29
CA PHE A 34 -3.67 -5.59 2.15
C PHE A 34 -2.69 -6.38 3.02
N ASP A 35 -1.44 -6.46 2.58
CA ASP A 35 -0.33 -7.01 3.33
C ASP A 35 0.81 -5.98 3.39
N VAL A 36 1.38 -5.78 4.57
CA VAL A 36 2.50 -4.85 4.79
C VAL A 36 3.61 -5.59 5.49
N SER A 37 4.72 -5.79 4.78
CA SER A 37 5.88 -6.50 5.28
C SER A 37 7.04 -5.52 5.48
N LEU A 38 7.42 -5.31 6.74
CA LEU A 38 8.61 -4.53 7.11
C LEU A 38 9.90 -5.24 6.66
N GLU A 39 9.93 -6.57 6.74
CA GLU A 39 11.09 -7.39 6.38
C GLU A 39 11.44 -7.27 4.90
N THR A 40 10.42 -7.31 4.04
CA THR A 40 10.60 -7.24 2.58
C THR A 40 10.40 -5.84 2.00
N GLN A 41 10.13 -4.84 2.86
CA GLN A 41 9.83 -3.46 2.45
C GLN A 41 8.69 -3.38 1.41
N THR A 42 7.74 -4.31 1.47
CA THR A 42 6.70 -4.50 0.45
C THR A 42 5.32 -4.22 1.03
N VAL A 43 4.46 -3.61 0.21
CA VAL A 43 3.04 -3.36 0.49
C VAL A 43 2.24 -3.93 -0.67
N VAL A 44 1.40 -4.93 -0.40
CA VAL A 44 0.48 -5.52 -1.38
C VAL A 44 -0.93 -5.04 -1.06
N VAL A 45 -1.67 -4.56 -2.05
CA VAL A 45 -3.03 -4.06 -1.89
C VAL A 45 -3.93 -4.72 -2.93
N LYS A 46 -5.07 -5.25 -2.48
CA LYS A 46 -6.09 -5.84 -3.34
C LYS A 46 -7.41 -5.09 -3.16
N GLY A 47 -8.11 -4.82 -4.26
CA GLY A 47 -9.46 -4.28 -4.21
C GLY A 47 -9.84 -3.53 -5.48
N THR A 48 -10.86 -2.68 -5.37
CA THR A 48 -11.41 -1.88 -6.48
C THR A 48 -10.90 -0.44 -6.51
N ALA A 49 -10.13 -0.03 -5.51
CA ALA A 49 -9.53 1.31 -5.45
C ALA A 49 -8.57 1.53 -6.64
N PRO A 50 -8.56 2.71 -7.28
CA PRO A 50 -7.61 3.01 -8.34
C PRO A 50 -6.16 3.04 -7.86
N TYR A 51 -5.23 2.58 -8.70
CA TYR A 51 -3.79 2.58 -8.42
C TYR A 51 -3.27 3.92 -7.90
N GLU A 52 -3.63 5.03 -8.55
CA GLU A 52 -3.18 6.36 -8.15
C GLU A 52 -3.68 6.74 -6.76
N THR A 53 -4.93 6.40 -6.45
CA THR A 53 -5.52 6.66 -5.12
C THR A 53 -4.77 5.91 -4.03
N VAL A 54 -4.44 4.64 -4.27
CA VAL A 54 -3.65 3.83 -3.33
C VAL A 54 -2.23 4.40 -3.16
N LEU A 55 -1.57 4.73 -4.27
CA LEU A 55 -0.22 5.30 -4.26
C LEU A 55 -0.17 6.64 -3.50
N GLU A 56 -1.11 7.55 -3.78
CA GLU A 56 -1.21 8.83 -3.06
C GLU A 56 -1.45 8.62 -1.57
N LYS A 57 -2.30 7.66 -1.21
CA LYS A 57 -2.60 7.36 0.19
C LYS A 57 -1.36 6.87 0.93
N ILE A 58 -0.55 6.02 0.30
CA ILE A 58 0.74 5.58 0.84
C ILE A 58 1.70 6.78 0.95
N LYS A 59 1.85 7.61 -0.09
CA LYS A 59 2.74 8.78 -0.06
C LYS A 59 2.36 9.80 1.03
N LYS A 60 1.08 9.96 1.35
CA LYS A 60 0.59 10.82 2.45
C LYS A 60 1.08 10.39 3.84
N THR A 61 1.61 9.18 3.99
CA THR A 61 2.27 8.73 5.23
C THR A 61 3.71 9.26 5.38
N GLY A 62 4.21 10.00 4.38
CA GLY A 62 5.57 10.55 4.34
C GLY A 62 6.65 9.50 4.09
N LYS A 63 6.27 8.32 3.57
CA LYS A 63 7.21 7.23 3.24
C LYS A 63 7.58 7.27 1.78
N GLU A 64 8.85 7.01 1.49
CA GLU A 64 9.36 6.91 0.13
C GLU A 64 8.83 5.62 -0.51
N VAL A 65 8.29 5.74 -1.73
CA VAL A 65 7.87 4.61 -2.56
C VAL A 65 8.87 4.47 -3.69
N LYS A 66 9.64 3.38 -3.69
CA LYS A 66 10.70 3.12 -4.68
C LYS A 66 10.13 2.57 -5.98
N LYS A 67 9.13 1.69 -5.87
CA LYS A 67 8.51 1.00 -7.00
C LYS A 67 7.03 0.80 -6.71
N GLY A 68 6.20 0.87 -7.75
CA GLY A 68 4.81 0.47 -7.71
C GLY A 68 4.44 -0.20 -9.02
N GLU A 69 3.80 -1.35 -8.96
CA GLU A 69 3.40 -2.13 -10.14
C GLU A 69 2.02 -2.76 -9.96
N VAL A 70 1.32 -2.93 -11.08
CA VAL A 70 0.05 -3.67 -11.14
C VAL A 70 0.39 -5.13 -11.41
N VAL A 71 -0.05 -6.00 -10.51
CA VAL A 71 0.23 -7.44 -10.56
C VAL A 71 -0.91 -8.18 -11.26
N ALA A 72 -2.17 -7.74 -11.07
CA ALA A 72 -3.37 -8.30 -11.68
C ALA A 72 -4.49 -7.25 -11.84
#